data_AF-A0A6B2LM18-F1
#
_entry.id   AF-A0A6B2LM18-F1
#
_cell.length_a   1.000
_cell.length_b   1.000
_cell.length_c   1.000
_cell.angle_alpha   90.00
_cell.angle_beta   90.00
_cell.angle_gamma   90.00
#
_symmetry.space_group_name_H-M   'P 1'
#
loop_
_entity.id
_entity.type
_entity.pdbx_description
1 polymer ?
#
loop_
_entity_poly.entity_id
_entity_poly.type
_entity_poly.pdbx_seq_one_letter_code
_entity_poly.pdbx_strand_id
1 'polypeptide(L)'
;MQRVKGFTTGGMPTFMDVSQNFDPSQVILEDNLLLQLKRNGRKVVFMGDDIWTQLFPSDSFESVHAFPSFVVKDLHTVDNGVVRHLFPLIEDSSSSWSVLIGHFLGVDHVGHTFGPDHPEMTEKMNQMNGIIRDIISNVTMNHPDSLVMIFGDHGMTADGNHGGASFD
;
A
#
# COMPACT_ATOMS: atom_id res chain seq x y z
N MET A 1 9.30 -3.98 -2.26
CA MET A 1 10.24 -2.83 -2.21
C MET A 1 10.46 -2.17 -3.58
N GLN A 2 11.01 -2.87 -4.58
CA GLN A 2 11.22 -2.32 -5.93
C GLN A 2 10.02 -1.65 -6.61
N ARG A 3 8.83 -2.25 -6.49
CA ARG A 3 7.63 -1.74 -7.17
C ARG A 3 7.10 -0.47 -6.51
N VAL A 4 7.21 -0.37 -5.18
CA VAL A 4 6.90 0.84 -4.41
C VAL A 4 7.79 2.01 -4.83
N LYS A 5 9.10 1.77 -4.95
CA LYS A 5 10.04 2.76 -5.50
C LYS A 5 9.66 3.16 -6.93
N GLY A 6 9.44 2.18 -7.81
CA GLY A 6 9.12 2.44 -9.22
C GLY A 6 7.87 3.29 -9.43
N PHE A 7 6.77 3.03 -8.71
CA PHE A 7 5.56 3.84 -8.89
C PHE A 7 5.69 5.23 -8.25
N THR A 8 6.45 5.38 -7.16
CA THR A 8 6.61 6.68 -6.51
C THR A 8 7.59 7.60 -7.24
N THR A 9 8.57 7.04 -7.96
CA THR A 9 9.58 7.82 -8.71
C THR A 9 9.27 7.93 -10.20
N GLY A 10 8.41 7.04 -10.73
CA GLY A 10 8.16 6.91 -12.17
C GLY A 10 9.34 6.31 -12.95
N GLY A 11 10.39 5.88 -12.25
CA GLY A 11 11.57 5.26 -12.85
C GLY A 11 11.39 3.76 -13.11
N MET A 12 12.06 3.24 -14.14
CA MET A 12 12.17 1.80 -14.31
C MET A 12 13.13 1.22 -13.26
N PRO A 13 12.82 0.07 -12.63
CA PRO A 13 13.74 -0.60 -11.73
C PRO A 13 15.08 -0.89 -12.44
N THR A 14 16.17 -0.39 -11.89
CA THR A 14 17.52 -0.65 -12.39
C THR A 14 18.09 -1.94 -11.78
N PHE A 15 19.13 -2.51 -12.40
CA PHE A 15 19.81 -3.69 -11.86
C PHE A 15 20.34 -3.48 -10.42
N MET A 16 20.74 -2.24 -10.08
CA MET A 16 21.15 -1.91 -8.70
C MET A 16 19.98 -2.02 -7.72
N ASP A 17 18.76 -1.71 -8.14
CA ASP A 17 17.56 -1.82 -7.29
C ASP A 17 17.23 -3.29 -6.97
N VAL A 18 17.64 -4.24 -7.82
CA VAL A 18 17.49 -5.70 -7.56
C VAL A 18 18.42 -6.14 -6.44
N SER A 19 19.65 -5.61 -6.42
CA SER A 19 20.59 -5.86 -5.32
C SER A 19 20.17 -5.15 -4.02
N GLN A 20 19.46 -4.03 -4.12
CA GLN A 20 18.98 -3.26 -2.97
C GLN A 20 17.76 -3.90 -2.29
N ASN A 21 16.98 -4.76 -2.96
CA ASN A 21 15.92 -5.56 -2.30
C ASN A 21 16.45 -6.42 -1.12
N PHE A 22 17.76 -6.62 -1.01
CA PHE A 22 18.42 -7.34 0.09
C PHE A 22 18.89 -6.43 1.24
N ASP A 23 18.77 -5.10 1.11
CA ASP A 23 19.13 -4.12 2.12
C ASP A 23 17.90 -3.28 2.54
N PRO A 24 17.24 -3.61 3.67
CA PRO A 24 16.08 -2.88 4.16
C PRO A 24 16.40 -1.46 4.65
N SER A 25 17.67 -1.02 4.67
CA SER A 25 18.09 0.28 5.21
C SER A 25 18.16 1.44 4.21
N GLN A 26 17.70 1.24 2.97
CA GLN A 26 17.86 2.22 1.90
C GLN A 26 16.69 3.21 1.81
N VAL A 27 16.90 4.43 2.31
CA VAL A 27 16.00 5.56 2.13
C VAL A 27 16.04 6.04 0.67
N ILE A 28 14.89 6.19 0.03
CA ILE A 28 14.71 6.77 -1.31
C ILE A 28 14.97 8.28 -1.23
N LEU A 29 16.15 8.69 -1.67
CA LEU A 29 16.59 10.10 -1.69
C LEU A 29 16.34 10.81 -3.03
N GLU A 30 16.03 10.06 -4.08
CA GLU A 30 15.70 10.60 -5.39
C GLU A 30 14.32 11.28 -5.40
N ASP A 31 14.09 12.09 -6.43
CA ASP A 31 12.81 12.78 -6.57
C ASP A 31 11.67 11.79 -6.73
N ASN A 32 10.59 12.00 -5.99
CA ASN A 32 9.45 11.10 -5.93
C ASN A 32 8.18 11.85 -5.57
N LEU A 33 7.03 11.19 -5.78
CA LEU A 33 5.71 11.75 -5.56
C LEU A 33 5.52 12.27 -4.13
N LEU A 34 5.98 11.56 -3.10
CA LEU A 34 5.83 12.00 -1.71
C LEU A 34 6.65 13.24 -1.42
N LEU A 35 7.89 13.30 -1.91
CA LEU A 35 8.74 14.48 -1.81
C LEU A 35 8.09 15.70 -2.49
N GLN A 36 7.53 15.51 -3.68
CA GLN A 36 6.84 16.57 -4.42
C GLN A 36 5.56 17.03 -3.72
N LEU A 37 4.75 16.11 -3.19
CA LEU A 37 3.55 16.44 -2.39
C LEU A 37 3.92 17.28 -1.17
N LYS A 38 4.92 16.85 -0.40
CA LYS A 38 5.43 17.57 0.77
C LYS A 38 5.93 18.97 0.41
N ARG A 39 6.77 19.10 -0.63
CA ARG A 39 7.29 20.40 -1.10
C ARG A 39 6.19 21.38 -1.50
N ASN A 40 5.02 20.86 -1.90
CA ASN A 40 3.84 21.64 -2.24
C ASN A 40 2.85 21.77 -1.05
N GLY A 41 3.29 21.50 0.18
CA GLY A 41 2.49 21.69 1.40
C GLY A 41 1.29 20.74 1.52
N ARG A 42 1.32 19.59 0.83
CA ARG A 42 0.24 18.60 0.87
C ARG A 42 0.38 17.70 2.10
N LYS A 43 -0.72 17.53 2.84
CA LYS A 43 -0.76 16.65 4.02
C LYS A 43 -1.00 15.21 3.57
N VAL A 44 0.03 14.37 3.67
CA VAL A 44 -0.04 12.95 3.34
C VAL A 44 -0.18 12.13 4.61
N VAL A 45 -1.22 11.29 4.69
CA VAL A 45 -1.42 10.34 5.79
C VAL A 45 -1.21 8.93 5.24
N PHE A 46 -0.32 8.18 5.88
CA PHE A 46 -0.02 6.79 5.49
C PHE A 46 -0.47 5.80 6.56
N MET A 47 -1.05 4.68 6.12
CA MET A 47 -1.35 3.53 6.96
C MET A 47 -1.06 2.25 6.18
N GLY A 48 -0.37 1.30 6.79
CA GLY A 48 0.00 0.05 6.13
C GLY A 48 1.30 -0.52 6.65
N ASP A 49 2.03 -1.18 5.78
CA ASP A 49 3.28 -1.85 6.17
C ASP A 49 4.40 -0.89 6.59
N ASP A 50 5.31 -1.38 7.43
CA ASP A 50 6.41 -0.62 8.00
C ASP A 50 7.61 -0.39 7.05
N ILE A 51 7.66 -1.03 5.88
CA ILE A 51 8.69 -0.83 4.85
C ILE A 51 8.60 0.59 4.30
N TRP A 52 7.41 1.15 4.16
CA TRP A 52 7.24 2.55 3.74
C TRP A 52 7.97 3.53 4.66
N THR A 53 8.02 3.26 5.95
CA THR A 53 8.72 4.12 6.93
C THR A 53 10.24 4.00 6.87
N GLN A 54 10.74 2.89 6.31
CA GLN A 54 12.16 2.66 6.05
C GLN A 54 12.58 3.27 4.70
N LEU A 55 11.67 3.25 3.72
CA LEU A 55 11.92 3.73 2.36
C LEU A 55 11.84 5.24 2.22
N PHE A 56 10.96 5.91 2.96
CA PHE A 56 10.77 7.36 2.80
C PHE A 56 11.25 8.12 4.03
N PRO A 57 11.84 9.32 3.86
CA PRO A 57 12.17 10.19 4.99
C PRO A 57 10.95 10.39 5.90
N SER A 58 11.15 10.36 7.22
CA SER A 58 10.05 10.43 8.20
C SER A 58 9.17 11.68 8.06
N ASP A 59 9.71 12.75 7.51
CA ASP A 59 9.01 14.00 7.24
C ASP A 59 8.28 14.04 5.88
N SER A 60 8.21 12.91 5.17
CA SER A 60 7.41 12.74 3.93
C SER A 60 5.91 12.64 4.22
N PHE A 61 5.54 12.34 5.47
CA PHE A 61 4.16 12.15 5.91
C PHE A 61 3.81 13.13 7.02
N GLU A 62 2.57 13.61 7.03
CA GLU A 62 1.99 14.35 8.15
C GLU A 62 1.72 13.39 9.32
N SER A 63 1.28 12.16 9.02
CA SER A 63 1.04 11.11 10.00
C SER A 63 1.17 9.72 9.39
N VAL A 64 1.59 8.77 10.23
CA VAL A 64 1.99 7.41 9.83
C VAL A 64 1.41 6.40 10.82
N HIS A 65 0.76 5.37 10.30
CA HIS A 65 0.28 4.20 11.05
C HIS A 65 0.86 2.93 10.43
N ALA A 66 2.06 2.55 10.89
CA ALA A 66 2.81 1.42 10.34
C ALA A 66 2.60 0.12 11.14
N PHE A 67 2.57 -1.01 10.44
CA PHE A 67 2.37 -2.35 10.99
C PHE A 67 3.48 -3.31 10.51
N PRO A 68 3.88 -4.31 11.32
CA PRO A 68 4.93 -5.27 10.94
C PRO A 68 4.58 -6.03 9.65
N SER A 69 5.49 -5.99 8.67
CA SER A 69 5.28 -6.53 7.32
C SER A 69 5.68 -8.00 7.14
N PHE A 70 6.72 -8.48 7.82
CA PHE A 70 7.33 -9.78 7.52
C PHE A 70 6.68 -11.01 8.19
N VAL A 71 5.55 -10.84 8.87
CA VAL A 71 4.82 -11.96 9.49
C VAL A 71 3.82 -12.50 8.48
N VAL A 72 4.29 -13.26 7.49
CA VAL A 72 3.46 -13.74 6.35
C VAL A 72 2.24 -14.58 6.78
N LYS A 73 2.28 -15.21 7.96
CA LYS A 73 1.15 -15.96 8.52
C LYS A 73 0.07 -15.07 9.13
N ASP A 74 0.34 -13.78 9.29
CA ASP A 74 -0.63 -12.80 9.75
C ASP A 74 -1.39 -12.24 8.55
N LEU A 75 -2.63 -12.72 8.37
CA LEU A 75 -3.44 -12.32 7.24
C LEU A 75 -4.25 -11.04 7.48
N HIS A 76 -4.26 -10.47 8.70
CA HIS A 76 -5.31 -9.53 9.11
C HIS A 76 -4.83 -8.28 9.83
N THR A 77 -3.73 -8.31 10.58
CA THR A 77 -3.35 -7.17 11.43
C THR A 77 -3.13 -5.90 10.63
N VAL A 78 -2.42 -6.01 9.50
CA VAL A 78 -2.13 -4.86 8.63
C VAL A 78 -3.41 -4.32 8.02
N ASP A 79 -4.23 -5.18 7.40
CA ASP A 79 -5.49 -4.77 6.76
C ASP A 79 -6.46 -4.13 7.75
N ASN A 80 -6.63 -4.74 8.94
CA ASN A 80 -7.48 -4.20 10.00
C ASN A 80 -6.93 -2.88 10.55
N GLY A 81 -5.61 -2.75 10.62
CA GLY A 81 -4.93 -1.52 10.99
C GLY A 81 -5.20 -0.41 9.99
N VAL A 82 -5.07 -0.69 8.69
CA VAL A 82 -5.41 0.24 7.62
C VAL A 82 -6.86 0.70 7.73
N VAL A 83 -7.81 -0.23 7.86
CA VAL A 83 -9.24 0.10 8.01
C VAL A 83 -9.48 1.00 9.23
N ARG A 84 -8.91 0.65 10.39
CA ARG A 84 -9.08 1.39 11.65
C ARG A 84 -8.68 2.86 11.53
N HIS A 85 -7.63 3.15 10.77
CA HIS A 85 -7.11 4.52 10.63
C HIS A 85 -7.67 5.26 9.42
N LEU A 86 -8.00 4.55 8.35
CA LEU A 86 -8.52 5.14 7.11
C LEU A 86 -9.96 5.61 7.26
N PHE A 87 -10.84 4.76 7.81
CA PHE A 87 -12.28 5.00 7.82
C PHE A 87 -12.67 6.29 8.55
N PRO A 88 -12.13 6.60 9.75
CA PRO A 88 -12.43 7.88 10.41
C PRO A 88 -12.10 9.11 9.56
N LEU A 89 -11.08 9.05 8.69
CA LEU A 89 -10.65 10.18 7.85
C LEU A 89 -11.53 10.36 6.60
N ILE A 90 -12.12 9.28 6.09
CA ILE A 90 -13.02 9.32 4.93
C ILE A 90 -14.50 9.44 5.32
N GLU A 91 -14.85 9.12 6.56
CA GLU A 91 -16.19 9.33 7.12
C GLU A 91 -16.40 10.77 7.58
N ASP A 92 -15.34 11.43 8.07
CA ASP A 92 -15.40 12.82 8.50
C ASP A 92 -15.14 13.80 7.34
N SER A 93 -16.21 14.44 6.85
CA SER A 93 -16.13 15.50 5.82
C SER A 93 -15.30 16.74 6.22
N SER A 94 -14.98 16.91 7.51
CA SER A 94 -14.15 18.02 8.01
C SER A 94 -12.65 17.70 8.08
N SER A 95 -12.28 16.45 7.82
CA SER A 95 -10.88 16.00 7.85
C SER A 95 -10.04 16.71 6.78
N SER A 96 -8.83 17.17 7.15
CA SER A 96 -8.03 18.11 6.34
C SER A 96 -6.84 17.49 5.58
N TRP A 97 -6.94 16.23 5.15
CA TRP A 97 -5.88 15.55 4.39
C TRP A 97 -5.83 16.02 2.93
N SER A 98 -4.67 15.88 2.29
CA SER A 98 -4.52 16.08 0.83
C SER A 98 -4.38 14.75 0.08
N VAL A 99 -3.73 13.77 0.69
CA VAL A 99 -3.56 12.42 0.15
C VAL A 99 -3.64 11.41 1.29
N LEU A 100 -4.44 10.36 1.11
CA LEU A 100 -4.47 9.18 1.97
C LEU A 100 -3.83 8.02 1.23
N ILE A 101 -2.97 7.26 1.91
CA ILE A 101 -2.34 6.06 1.36
C ILE A 101 -2.63 4.91 2.32
N GLY A 102 -3.41 3.93 1.86
CA GLY A 102 -3.65 2.66 2.55
C GLY A 102 -2.94 1.52 1.82
N HIS A 103 -1.96 0.89 2.47
CA HIS A 103 -1.24 -0.26 1.91
C HIS A 103 -1.63 -1.55 2.64
N PHE A 104 -2.37 -2.42 1.94
CA PHE A 104 -2.89 -3.69 2.45
C PHE A 104 -1.94 -4.84 2.08
N LEU A 105 -1.85 -5.86 2.94
CA LEU A 105 -0.96 -7.02 2.73
C LEU A 105 -1.69 -8.37 2.74
N GLY A 106 -2.95 -8.43 3.20
CA GLY A 106 -3.61 -9.71 3.44
C GLY A 106 -3.71 -10.61 2.20
N VAL A 107 -3.90 -10.05 1.00
CA VAL A 107 -3.93 -10.82 -0.26
C VAL A 107 -2.57 -11.47 -0.55
N ASP A 108 -1.48 -10.71 -0.44
CA ASP A 108 -0.12 -11.21 -0.65
C ASP A 108 0.22 -12.32 0.37
N HIS A 109 -0.07 -12.06 1.65
CA HIS A 109 0.19 -13.01 2.74
C HIS A 109 -0.56 -14.33 2.59
N VAL A 110 -1.80 -14.32 2.09
CA VAL A 110 -2.53 -15.55 1.76
C VAL A 110 -1.82 -16.31 0.64
N GLY A 111 -1.38 -15.60 -0.41
CA GLY A 111 -0.61 -16.20 -1.51
C GLY A 111 0.64 -16.92 -1.03
N HIS A 112 1.47 -16.26 -0.22
CA HIS A 112 2.70 -16.86 0.35
C HIS A 112 2.40 -18.02 1.30
N THR A 113 1.33 -17.93 2.10
CA THR A 113 1.04 -18.92 3.15
C THR A 113 0.34 -20.16 2.60
N PHE A 114 -0.58 -20.00 1.68
CA PHE A 114 -1.49 -21.07 1.22
C PHE A 114 -1.48 -21.31 -0.29
N GLY A 115 -0.96 -20.36 -1.08
CA GLY A 115 -1.06 -20.35 -2.53
C GLY A 115 -2.32 -19.62 -3.04
N PRO A 116 -2.31 -19.18 -4.31
CA PRO A 116 -3.38 -18.37 -4.88
C PRO A 116 -4.72 -19.11 -5.05
N ASP A 117 -4.70 -20.43 -5.21
CA ASP A 117 -5.91 -21.24 -5.46
C ASP A 117 -6.57 -21.76 -4.17
N HIS A 118 -6.09 -21.35 -2.99
CA HIS A 118 -6.63 -21.80 -1.72
C HIS A 118 -7.94 -21.08 -1.36
N PRO A 119 -8.92 -21.73 -0.68
CA PRO A 119 -10.17 -21.09 -0.25
C PRO A 119 -9.97 -19.78 0.55
N GLU A 120 -8.92 -19.71 1.37
CA GLU A 120 -8.53 -18.48 2.10
C GLU A 120 -8.30 -17.28 1.17
N MET A 121 -7.81 -17.50 -0.06
CA MET A 121 -7.65 -16.43 -1.05
C MET A 121 -9.02 -15.88 -1.46
N THR A 122 -10.01 -16.76 -1.63
CA THR A 122 -11.38 -16.34 -1.94
C THR A 122 -11.98 -15.53 -0.79
N GLU A 123 -11.81 -15.98 0.45
CA GLU A 123 -12.29 -15.24 1.63
C GLU A 123 -11.61 -13.87 1.74
N LYS A 124 -10.30 -13.81 1.53
CA LYS A 124 -9.53 -12.57 1.56
C LYS A 124 -9.91 -11.60 0.45
N MET A 125 -10.11 -12.08 -0.76
CA MET A 125 -10.56 -11.25 -1.89
C MET A 125 -11.97 -10.70 -1.67
N ASN A 126 -12.86 -11.49 -1.07
CA ASN A 126 -14.20 -11.02 -0.68
C ASN A 126 -14.12 -9.93 0.40
N GLN A 127 -13.25 -10.10 1.40
CA GLN A 127 -12.98 -9.06 2.40
C GLN A 127 -12.49 -7.77 1.74
N MET A 128 -11.49 -7.86 0.86
CA MET A 128 -10.92 -6.70 0.17
C MET A 128 -11.94 -5.98 -0.71
N ASN A 129 -12.77 -6.73 -1.44
CA ASN A 129 -13.85 -6.17 -2.24
C ASN A 129 -14.90 -5.44 -1.38
N GLY A 130 -15.20 -5.94 -0.19
CA GLY A 130 -16.05 -5.23 0.78
C GLY A 130 -15.44 -3.90 1.20
N ILE A 131 -14.18 -3.93 1.66
CA ILE A 131 -13.44 -2.73 2.08
C ILE A 131 -13.38 -1.69 0.96
N ILE A 132 -13.08 -2.10 -0.28
CA ILE A 132 -13.02 -1.21 -1.44
C ILE A 132 -14.38 -0.53 -1.70
N ARG A 133 -15.48 -1.28 -1.64
CA ARG A 133 -16.83 -0.72 -1.83
C ARG A 133 -17.14 0.33 -0.77
N ASP A 134 -16.79 0.04 0.47
CA ASP A 134 -17.03 0.95 1.59
C ASP A 134 -16.15 2.21 1.49
N ILE A 135 -14.90 2.08 1.04
CA ILE A 135 -14.02 3.23 0.74
C ILE A 135 -14.65 4.11 -0.34
N ILE A 136 -15.03 3.52 -1.48
CA ILE A 136 -15.62 4.27 -2.60
C ILE A 136 -16.90 4.98 -2.16
N SER A 137 -17.76 4.28 -1.41
CA SER A 137 -19.01 4.83 -0.89
C SER A 137 -18.76 6.04 0.02
N ASN A 138 -17.91 5.90 1.03
CA ASN A 138 -17.60 6.98 1.98
C ASN A 138 -16.93 8.17 1.31
N VAL A 139 -15.95 7.93 0.43
CA VAL A 139 -15.29 9.02 -0.32
C VAL A 139 -16.28 9.74 -1.22
N THR A 140 -17.15 9.01 -1.93
CA THR A 140 -18.16 9.64 -2.81
C THR A 140 -19.16 10.49 -2.01
N MET A 141 -19.56 10.04 -0.82
CA MET A 141 -20.53 10.75 0.02
C MET A 141 -19.93 11.96 0.74
N ASN A 142 -18.73 11.81 1.31
CA ASN A 142 -18.17 12.80 2.24
C ASN A 142 -17.07 13.67 1.61
N HIS A 143 -16.44 13.19 0.52
CA HIS A 143 -15.29 13.84 -0.14
C HIS A 143 -15.43 13.81 -1.68
N PRO A 144 -16.55 14.31 -2.25
CA PRO A 144 -16.95 14.06 -3.64
C PRO A 144 -15.98 14.58 -4.72
N ASP A 145 -15.10 15.53 -4.38
CA ASP A 145 -14.08 16.07 -5.30
C ASP A 145 -12.76 15.27 -5.28
N SER A 146 -12.74 14.11 -4.62
CA SER A 146 -11.55 13.26 -4.48
C SER A 146 -11.40 12.23 -5.61
N LEU A 147 -10.15 11.89 -5.91
CA LEU A 147 -9.82 10.76 -6.77
C LEU A 147 -9.50 9.52 -5.92
N VAL A 148 -10.18 8.41 -6.20
CA VAL A 148 -9.85 7.09 -5.63
C VAL A 148 -9.03 6.29 -6.65
N MET A 149 -7.83 5.87 -6.26
CA MET A 149 -6.96 4.99 -7.06
C MET A 149 -6.76 3.67 -6.33
N ILE A 150 -6.99 2.56 -7.03
CA ILE A 150 -6.84 1.20 -6.49
C ILE A 150 -6.05 0.38 -7.51
N PHE A 151 -4.93 -0.17 -7.09
CA PHE A 151 -4.07 -0.98 -7.94
C PHE A 151 -3.23 -1.92 -7.06
N GLY A 152 -2.84 -3.06 -7.63
CA GLY A 152 -1.79 -3.91 -7.06
C GLY A 152 -0.43 -3.48 -7.60
N ASP A 153 0.63 -3.68 -6.82
CA ASP A 153 2.00 -3.46 -7.27
C ASP A 153 2.58 -4.71 -7.97
N HIS A 154 2.03 -5.89 -7.70
CA HIS A 154 2.39 -7.15 -8.35
C HIS A 154 1.24 -8.15 -8.56
N GLY A 155 1.53 -9.17 -9.39
CA GLY A 155 0.71 -10.38 -9.48
C GLY A 155 1.23 -11.47 -8.55
N MET A 156 0.71 -12.68 -8.68
CA MET A 156 1.09 -13.84 -7.88
C MET A 156 1.36 -15.04 -8.80
N THR A 157 2.42 -15.80 -8.56
CA THR A 157 2.70 -17.06 -9.27
C THR A 157 1.93 -18.21 -8.63
N ALA A 158 1.83 -19.36 -9.32
CA ALA A 158 1.10 -20.52 -8.83
C ALA A 158 1.67 -21.10 -7.51
N ASP A 159 2.96 -20.91 -7.26
CA ASP A 159 3.66 -21.30 -6.03
C ASP A 159 3.61 -20.23 -4.92
N GLY A 160 2.85 -19.14 -5.11
CA GLY A 160 2.62 -18.13 -4.08
C GLY A 160 3.73 -17.08 -3.96
N ASN A 161 4.62 -16.96 -4.94
CA ASN A 161 5.64 -15.91 -4.99
C ASN A 161 5.16 -14.70 -5.82
N HIS A 162 5.89 -13.58 -5.73
CA HIS A 162 5.56 -12.38 -6.50
C HIS A 162 5.65 -12.64 -8.02
N GLY A 163 4.53 -12.46 -8.72
CA GLY A 163 4.40 -12.58 -10.17
C GLY A 163 4.36 -11.23 -10.89
N GLY A 164 4.13 -11.25 -12.20
CA GLY A 164 4.03 -10.02 -13.00
C GLY A 164 4.45 -10.16 -14.47
N ALA A 165 4.95 -11.33 -14.86
CA ALA A 165 5.07 -11.70 -16.26
C ALA A 165 3.86 -12.58 -16.66
N SER A 166 3.08 -12.11 -17.62
CA SER A 166 2.18 -12.96 -18.42
C SER A 166 2.92 -13.36 -19.69
N PHE A 167 2.83 -14.62 -20.12
CA PHE A 167 3.18 -14.96 -21.49
C PHE A 167 2.09 -14.36 -22.38
N ASP A 168 2.44 -13.34 -23.16
CA ASP A 168 1.63 -12.92 -24.32
C ASP A 168 1.61 -14.02 -25.40
#